data_AF-A0A850M2X5-F1
#
_entry.id   AF-A0A850M2X5-F1
#
_cell.length_a   1.000
_cell.length_b   1.000
_cell.length_c   1.000
_cell.angle_alpha   90.00
_cell.angle_beta   90.00
_cell.angle_gamma   90.00
#
_symmetry.space_group_name_H-M   'P 1'
#
loop_
_entity.id
_entity.type
_entity.pdbx_description
1 polymer ?
#
loop_
_entity_poly.entity_id
_entity_poly.type
_entity_poly.pdbx_seq_one_letter_code
_entity_poly.pdbx_strand_id
1 'polypeptide(L)'
;MKEQVVNEWVQRGNRDIDVAKILLAKQNYFEIILFHIHQAVEKYLKGFLILKGWSLKKIHDLELLFTEAINFNKKFQKYLDFGRKLTAFYYEER
;
A
#
# COMPACT_ATOMS: atom_id res chain seq x y z
N MET A 1 -9.49 -16.85 -11.68
CA MET A 1 -8.49 -15.89 -12.23
C MET A 1 -8.43 -14.59 -11.42
N LYS A 2 -9.50 -13.79 -11.35
CA LYS A 2 -9.51 -12.50 -10.62
C LYS A 2 -9.15 -12.64 -9.13
N GLU A 3 -9.72 -13.62 -8.44
CA GLU A 3 -9.42 -13.89 -7.02
C GLU A 3 -7.97 -14.31 -6.79
N GLN A 4 -7.39 -15.10 -7.69
CA GLN A 4 -5.99 -15.51 -7.62
C GLN A 4 -5.06 -14.30 -7.72
N VAL A 5 -5.31 -13.40 -8.67
CA VAL A 5 -4.54 -12.15 -8.81
C VAL A 5 -4.66 -11.31 -7.54
N VAL A 6 -5.87 -11.14 -7.01
CA VAL A 6 -6.08 -10.40 -5.75
C VAL A 6 -5.32 -11.03 -4.59
N ASN A 7 -5.36 -12.35 -4.46
CA ASN A 7 -4.61 -13.08 -3.43
C ASN A 7 -3.10 -12.89 -3.57
N GLU A 8 -2.56 -12.87 -4.78
CA GLU A 8 -1.14 -12.58 -5.01
C GLU A 8 -0.76 -11.17 -4.54
N TRP A 9 -1.60 -10.17 -4.79
CA TRP A 9 -1.38 -8.80 -4.29
C TRP A 9 -1.41 -8.75 -2.77
N VAL A 10 -2.38 -9.41 -2.14
CA VAL A 10 -2.47 -9.49 -0.67
C VAL A 10 -1.26 -10.21 -0.08
N GLN A 11 -0.85 -11.34 -0.65
CA GLN A 11 0.33 -12.08 -0.18
C GLN A 11 1.62 -11.26 -0.32
N ARG A 12 1.77 -10.48 -1.40
CA ARG A 12 2.92 -9.57 -1.55
C ARG A 12 2.91 -8.51 -0.45
N GLY A 13 1.77 -7.87 -0.20
CA GLY A 13 1.64 -6.88 0.88
C GLY A 13 1.89 -7.46 2.27
N ASN A 14 1.45 -8.70 2.52
CA ASN A 14 1.73 -9.41 3.78
C ASN A 14 3.23 -9.57 4.00
N ARG A 15 3.98 -9.97 2.96
CA ARG A 15 5.44 -10.09 3.04
C ARG A 15 6.11 -8.77 3.40
N ASP A 16 5.66 -7.64 2.84
CA ASP A 16 6.20 -6.33 3.22
C ASP A 16 5.92 -5.99 4.68
N ILE A 17 4.70 -6.25 5.18
CA ILE A 17 4.37 -6.06 6.60
C ILE A 17 5.22 -6.94 7.51
N ASP A 18 5.46 -8.20 7.11
CA ASP A 18 6.28 -9.12 7.91
C ASP A 18 7.72 -8.63 8.02
N VAL A 19 8.31 -8.13 6.92
CA VAL A 19 9.63 -7.51 6.94
C VAL A 19 9.64 -6.26 7.83
N ALA A 20 8.65 -5.38 7.69
CA ALA A 20 8.54 -4.18 8.53
C ALA A 20 8.47 -4.53 10.03
N LYS A 21 7.73 -5.57 10.41
CA LYS A 21 7.63 -6.05 11.80
C LYS A 21 8.94 -6.62 12.32
N ILE A 22 9.65 -7.41 11.50
CA ILE A 22 10.96 -7.98 11.87
C ILE A 22 11.97 -6.86 12.16
N LEU A 23 12.01 -5.83 11.31
CA LEU A 23 12.90 -4.69 11.49
C LEU A 23 12.48 -3.81 12.68
N LEU A 24 11.18 -3.58 12.87
CA LEU A 24 10.68 -2.80 14.00
C LEU A 24 11.04 -3.45 15.35
N ALA A 25 11.05 -4.78 15.44
CA ALA A 25 11.50 -5.50 16.64
C ALA A 25 12.98 -5.24 16.99
N LYS A 26 13.79 -4.78 16.03
CA LYS A 26 15.18 -4.35 16.24
C LYS A 26 15.30 -2.88 16.62
N GLN A 27 14.20 -2.11 16.61
CA GLN A 27 14.14 -0.68 16.90
C GLN A 27 15.16 0.14 16.09
N ASN A 28 15.39 -0.26 14.84
CA ASN A 28 16.34 0.38 13.93
C ASN A 28 15.80 0.31 12.49
N TYR A 29 16.46 1.01 11.55
CA TYR A 29 16.13 1.01 10.12
C TYR A 29 14.73 1.57 9.81
N PHE A 30 14.36 2.67 10.47
CA PHE A 30 13.03 3.28 10.34
C PHE A 30 12.66 3.65 8.90
N GLU A 31 13.62 4.10 8.11
CA GLU A 31 13.46 4.41 6.68
C GLU A 31 13.03 3.15 5.89
N ILE A 32 13.73 2.03 6.11
CA ILE A 32 13.42 0.74 5.48
C ILE A 32 12.06 0.21 5.97
N ILE A 33 11.73 0.40 7.24
CA ILE A 33 10.42 0.05 7.80
C ILE A 33 9.31 0.82 7.08
N LEU A 34 9.45 2.14 6.95
CA LEU A 34 8.49 3.01 6.27
C LEU A 34 8.35 2.64 4.79
N PHE A 35 9.45 2.33 4.11
CA PHE A 35 9.44 1.82 2.74
C PHE A 35 8.56 0.56 2.60
N HIS A 36 8.72 -0.42 3.49
CA HIS A 36 7.91 -1.63 3.45
C HIS A 36 6.44 -1.38 3.82
N ILE A 37 6.16 -0.46 4.76
CA ILE A 37 4.77 -0.06 5.06
C ILE A 37 4.13 0.59 3.82
N HIS A 38 4.83 1.47 3.13
CA HIS A 38 4.36 2.08 1.88
C HIS A 38 4.03 1.00 0.84
N GLN A 39 4.98 0.10 0.58
CA GLN A 39 4.80 -1.00 -0.36
C GLN A 39 3.61 -1.91 -0.01
N ALA A 40 3.44 -2.23 1.28
CA ALA A 40 2.32 -3.04 1.75
C ALA A 40 0.97 -2.37 1.44
N VAL A 41 0.83 -1.09 1.80
CA VAL A 41 -0.40 -0.32 1.58
C VAL A 41 -0.70 -0.23 0.07
N GLU A 42 0.30 0.04 -0.76
CA GLU A 42 0.17 0.08 -2.22
C GLU A 42 -0.39 -1.25 -2.76
N LYS A 43 0.19 -2.37 -2.31
CA LYS A 43 -0.20 -3.71 -2.77
C LYS A 43 -1.60 -4.09 -2.32
N TYR A 44 -1.98 -3.76 -1.08
CA TYR A 44 -3.35 -4.00 -0.60
C TYR A 44 -4.38 -3.16 -1.35
N LEU A 45 -4.10 -1.87 -1.60
CA LEU A 45 -5.00 -0.99 -2.35
C LEU A 45 -5.16 -1.49 -3.79
N LYS A 46 -4.07 -1.88 -4.47
CA LYS A 46 -4.14 -2.46 -5.81
C LYS A 46 -4.95 -3.75 -5.83
N GLY A 47 -4.75 -4.64 -4.85
CA GLY A 47 -5.58 -5.84 -4.68
C GLY A 47 -7.07 -5.52 -4.52
N PHE A 48 -7.42 -4.57 -3.65
CA PHE A 48 -8.79 -4.10 -3.46
C PHE A 48 -9.39 -3.51 -4.75
N LEU A 49 -8.66 -2.63 -5.42
CA LEU A 49 -9.10 -1.98 -6.66
C LEU A 49 -9.32 -2.99 -7.78
N ILE A 50 -8.39 -3.94 -7.97
CA ILE A 50 -8.53 -5.03 -8.94
C ILE A 50 -9.77 -5.86 -8.63
N LEU A 51 -10.02 -6.19 -7.35
CA LEU A 51 -11.24 -6.89 -6.94
C LEU A 51 -12.50 -6.12 -7.36
N LYS A 52 -12.46 -4.78 -7.37
CA LYS A 52 -13.56 -3.91 -7.83
C LYS A 52 -13.61 -3.66 -9.34
N GLY A 53 -12.73 -4.29 -10.13
CA GLY A 53 -12.72 -4.18 -11.59
C GLY A 53 -11.87 -3.03 -12.14
N TRP A 54 -11.06 -2.39 -11.29
CA TRP A 54 -10.08 -1.40 -11.73
C TRP A 54 -8.94 -2.06 -12.52
N SER A 55 -8.46 -1.36 -13.55
CA SER A 55 -7.31 -1.79 -14.36
C SER A 55 -6.00 -1.39 -13.70
N LEU A 56 -5.04 -2.30 -13.65
CA LEU A 56 -3.75 -2.06 -13.02
C LEU A 56 -3.00 -0.90 -13.69
N LYS A 57 -2.77 0.19 -12.94
CA LYS A 57 -1.93 1.33 -13.34
C LYS A 57 -0.60 1.33 -12.57
N LYS A 58 0.48 1.79 -13.21
CA LYS A 58 1.78 2.02 -12.57
C LYS A 58 1.77 3.31 -11.75
N ILE A 59 1.08 3.25 -10.62
CA ILE A 59 0.97 4.35 -9.64
C ILE A 59 1.61 3.86 -8.34
N HIS A 60 2.50 4.68 -7.78
CA HIS A 60 3.10 4.47 -6.46
C HIS A 60 2.54 5.44 -5.42
N ASP A 61 1.87 6.51 -5.87
CA ASP A 61 1.22 7.48 -4.99
C ASP A 61 0.01 6.86 -4.27
N LEU A 62 0.12 6.76 -2.94
CA LEU A 62 -0.94 6.21 -2.09
C LEU A 62 -2.16 7.13 -1.98
N GLU A 63 -2.00 8.45 -2.06
CA GLU A 63 -3.13 9.39 -2.04
C GLU A 63 -4.01 9.20 -3.28
N LEU A 64 -3.39 9.03 -4.45
CA LEU A 64 -4.10 8.68 -5.68
C LEU A 64 -4.79 7.32 -5.58
N LEU A 65 -4.12 6.29 -5.03
CA LEU A 65 -4.74 4.96 -4.86
C LEU A 65 -5.90 4.98 -3.86
N PHE A 66 -5.81 5.75 -2.77
CA PHE A 66 -6.92 5.95 -1.85
C PHE A 66 -8.07 6.70 -2.53
N THR A 67 -7.77 7.71 -3.35
CA THR A 67 -8.78 8.44 -4.14
C THR A 67 -9.56 7.52 -5.06
N GLU A 68 -8.88 6.62 -5.77
CA GLU A 68 -9.53 5.57 -6.57
C GLU A 68 -10.38 4.63 -5.69
N ALA A 69 -9.90 4.26 -4.50
CA ALA A 69 -10.60 3.36 -3.58
C ALA A 69 -11.88 4.01 -2.97
N ILE A 70 -11.88 5.33 -2.78
CA ILE A 70 -13.03 6.11 -2.28
C ILE A 70 -14.25 6.00 -3.22
N ASN A 71 -14.03 5.76 -4.52
CA ASN A 71 -15.12 5.52 -5.48
C ASN A 71 -15.90 4.23 -5.15
N PHE A 72 -15.29 3.28 -4.44
CA PHE A 72 -15.91 2.02 -4.05
C PHE A 72 -16.27 1.96 -2.56
N ASN A 73 -15.54 2.68 -1.71
CA ASN A 73 -15.79 2.73 -0.27
C ASN A 73 -15.31 4.05 0.36
N LYS A 74 -16.26 4.90 0.75
CA LYS A 74 -15.98 6.22 1.34
C LYS A 74 -15.16 6.17 2.64
N LYS A 75 -15.09 5.02 3.34
CA LYS A 75 -14.26 4.85 4.55
C LYS A 75 -12.77 5.10 4.28
N PHE A 76 -12.31 5.01 3.03
CA PHE A 76 -10.92 5.29 2.68
C PHE A 76 -10.54 6.78 2.77
N GLN A 77 -11.51 7.69 2.79
CA GLN A 77 -11.26 9.14 2.83
C GLN A 77 -10.42 9.58 4.04
N LYS A 78 -10.59 8.90 5.19
CA LYS A 78 -9.83 9.21 6.41
C LYS A 78 -8.34 8.87 6.31
N TYR A 79 -7.90 8.15 5.28
CA TYR A 79 -6.50 7.76 5.08
C TYR A 79 -5.78 8.60 4.02
N LEU A 80 -6.42 9.62 3.42
CA LEU A 80 -5.78 10.47 2.41
C LEU A 80 -4.52 11.16 2.94
N ASP A 81 -4.60 11.80 4.11
CA ASP A 81 -3.44 12.47 4.72
C ASP A 81 -2.33 11.48 5.09
N PHE A 82 -2.70 10.28 5.54
CA PHE A 82 -1.74 9.19 5.80
C PHE A 82 -1.03 8.76 4.52
N GLY A 83 -1.79 8.51 3.44
CA GLY A 83 -1.24 8.15 2.13
C GLY A 83 -0.29 9.21 1.62
N ARG A 84 -0.68 10.49 1.66
CA ARG A 84 0.14 11.63 1.24
C ARG A 84 1.47 11.69 2.00
N LYS A 85 1.43 11.61 3.34
CA LYS A 85 2.64 11.65 4.18
C LYS A 85 3.56 10.46 3.89
N LEU A 86 3.01 9.27 3.77
CA LEU A 86 3.80 8.06 3.52
C LEU A 86 4.41 8.04 2.11
N THR A 87 3.70 8.55 1.10
CA THR A 87 4.24 8.77 -0.25
C THR A 87 5.39 9.78 -0.26
N ALA A 88 5.29 10.86 0.52
CA ALA A 88 6.37 11.86 0.62
C ALA A 88 7.67 11.22 1.14
N PHE A 89 7.61 10.47 2.25
CA PHE A 89 8.76 9.72 2.77
C PHE A 89 9.31 8.71 1.74
N TYR A 90 8.44 8.05 0.97
CA TYR A 90 8.86 7.08 -0.04
C TYR A 90 9.71 7.70 -1.17
N TYR A 91 9.42 8.94 -1.56
CA TYR A 91 10.19 9.63 -2.60
C TYR A 91 11.51 10.22 -2.10
N GLU A 92 11.60 10.58 -0.83
CA GLU A 92 12.85 11.07 -0.21
C GLU A 92 13.94 9.98 -0.15
N GLU A 93 13.53 8.72 -0.07
CA GLU A 93 14.41 7.55 0.07
C GLU A 93 14.79 6.87 -1.27
N ARG A 94 14.37 7.44 -2.42
CA ARG A 94 14.45 6.80 -3.74
C ARG A 94 15.55 7.31 -4.66
#